data_AF-A0A919N641-F1
#
_entry.id   AF-A0A919N641-F1
#
_cell.length_a   1.000
_cell.length_b   1.000
_cell.length_c   1.000
_cell.angle_alpha   90.00
_cell.angle_beta   90.00
_cell.angle_gamma   90.00
#
_symmetry.space_group_name_H-M   'P 1'
#
loop_
_entity.id
_entity.type
_entity.pdbx_description
1 polymer ?
#
loop_
_entity_poly.entity_id
_entity_poly.type
_entity_poly.pdbx_seq_one_letter_code
_entity_poly.pdbx_strand_id
1 'polypeptide(L)'
;MNDELAAFTATAMPALIERIPAAPARLLGRLRVPEERETRESRRSVAVSVRPSPARHPGGAGEEAAAVVALRAVGAPTAERLLGALELFLAGQQWSAAPGLTDGVPGRPPEARYMMVSCNPGGQSDAVEAVALLERLHPGVAGRTVILARAVTTEPAVAALLTTTPDGADEPALAARHGAAHLALAVAVAGSVIHQINPAPLVDRVPATVGLATGVAALLLRELPMPQAYPQALLAKIRAEYVLPRHTHSRAVVAGHRFGLSERGTCPDADFSDNGLVTVVDGGIVIRTGISEGAVSVDVAVLADAPAEVDPHWPDVVEVSWHATEGRASMVAPGDAGSPALAHLTPPWPGDYRVRVHARGRDDRDAAYESYRLTVWSAPAGPETVHRRFDLLGHRLRGEREPVRPVPPEHAYRWVGRTHLAVAATITVVTGLPLAGVLRAFGADPDRPEPFDPIQQILTARPGGPAPQWITALDAGDAVVVVEDNGYRGSNASVLRAASAHGRAASMFWNVNAATRLSFAERGALLASFEPWGNDQAPPEVIEVLTDLDFAGPGSRAHKGLVAVERFTGQAFTATDLAAIEATGIGYRIDP
;
A
#
# COMPACT_ATOMS: atom_id res chain seq x y z
N MET A 1 37.57 32.30 12.40
CA MET A 1 37.24 30.85 12.44
C MET A 1 36.34 30.46 11.28
N ASN A 2 35.07 30.87 11.25
CA ASN A 2 34.13 30.47 10.18
C ASN A 2 34.59 30.97 8.80
N ASP A 3 35.07 32.21 8.70
CA ASP A 3 35.53 32.80 7.44
C ASP A 3 36.73 32.05 6.82
N GLU A 4 37.69 31.62 7.65
CA GLU A 4 38.86 30.84 7.20
C GLU A 4 38.47 29.43 6.77
N LEU A 5 37.59 28.77 7.53
CA LEU A 5 37.06 27.45 7.17
C LEU A 5 36.22 27.54 5.89
N ALA A 6 35.45 28.60 5.71
CA ALA A 6 34.63 28.83 4.53
C ALA A 6 35.47 29.15 3.29
N ALA A 7 36.53 29.96 3.42
CA ALA A 7 37.47 30.22 2.34
C ALA A 7 38.19 28.94 1.88
N PHE A 8 38.63 28.11 2.82
CA PHE A 8 39.18 26.78 2.51
C PHE A 8 38.15 25.90 1.81
N THR A 9 36.92 25.83 2.36
CA THR A 9 35.84 25.00 1.83
C THR A 9 35.49 25.41 0.39
N ALA A 10 35.32 26.72 0.14
CA ALA A 10 35.06 27.24 -1.19
C ALA A 10 36.16 26.90 -2.20
N THR A 11 37.42 26.86 -1.77
CA THR A 11 38.57 26.48 -2.60
C THR A 11 38.62 24.98 -2.88
N ALA A 12 38.31 24.14 -1.87
CA ALA A 12 38.38 22.68 -1.99
C ALA A 12 37.19 22.05 -2.74
N MET A 13 36.01 22.67 -2.64
CA MET A 13 34.76 22.13 -3.20
C MET A 13 34.84 21.76 -4.68
N PRO A 14 35.34 22.60 -5.61
CA PRO A 14 35.38 22.25 -7.04
C PRO A 14 36.12 20.93 -7.32
N ALA A 15 37.30 20.74 -6.73
CA ALA A 15 38.11 19.53 -6.91
C ALA A 15 37.44 18.27 -6.30
N LEU A 16 36.72 18.44 -5.19
CA LEU A 16 35.94 17.36 -4.56
C LEU A 16 34.72 16.99 -5.42
N ILE A 17 33.99 17.96 -5.94
CA ILE A 17 32.81 17.75 -6.80
C ILE A 17 33.17 16.90 -8.02
N GLU A 18 34.30 17.18 -8.69
CA GLU A 18 34.77 16.42 -9.86
C GLU A 18 35.03 14.94 -9.57
N ARG A 19 35.32 14.58 -8.31
CA ARG A 19 35.69 13.23 -7.89
C ARG A 19 34.52 12.44 -7.29
N ILE A 20 33.45 13.13 -6.91
CA ILE A 20 32.26 12.48 -6.37
C ILE A 20 31.47 11.83 -7.53
N PRO A 21 31.25 10.50 -7.50
CA PRO A 21 30.51 9.85 -8.58
C PRO A 21 29.05 10.28 -8.62
N ALA A 22 28.51 10.47 -9.82
CA ALA A 22 27.15 10.99 -10.01
C ALA A 22 26.05 10.11 -9.39
N ALA A 23 26.19 8.77 -9.44
CA ALA A 23 25.19 7.84 -8.93
C ALA A 23 24.94 7.96 -7.40
N PRO A 24 25.95 7.84 -6.51
CA PRO A 24 25.77 8.05 -5.08
C PRO A 24 25.41 9.51 -4.74
N ALA A 25 25.95 10.49 -5.49
CA ALA A 25 25.57 11.89 -5.31
C ALA A 25 24.08 12.13 -5.58
N ARG A 26 23.52 11.51 -6.62
CA ARG A 26 22.10 11.60 -6.97
C ARG A 26 21.21 11.02 -5.87
N LEU A 27 21.61 9.90 -5.26
CA LEU A 27 20.87 9.32 -4.13
C LEU A 27 20.84 10.29 -2.94
N LEU A 28 21.98 10.88 -2.58
CA LEU A 28 22.05 11.89 -1.53
C LEU A 28 21.21 13.13 -1.89
N GLY A 29 21.32 13.62 -3.12
CA GLY A 29 20.59 14.80 -3.58
C GLY A 29 19.08 14.66 -3.62
N ARG A 30 18.54 13.44 -3.53
CA ARG A 30 17.08 13.18 -3.47
C ARG A 30 16.54 13.00 -2.06
N LEU A 31 17.37 13.09 -1.01
CA LEU A 31 16.96 12.72 0.36
C LEU A 31 15.79 13.54 0.94
N ARG A 32 15.53 14.75 0.43
CA ARG A 32 14.36 15.56 0.79
C ARG A 32 13.09 15.20 0.02
N VAL A 33 13.25 14.63 -1.17
CA VAL A 33 12.11 14.24 -2.00
C VAL A 33 11.50 13.00 -1.33
N PRO A 34 10.21 13.02 -0.97
CA PRO A 34 9.54 11.81 -0.51
C PRO A 34 9.78 10.71 -1.55
N GLU A 35 10.05 9.48 -1.15
CA GLU A 35 10.20 8.37 -2.10
C GLU A 35 8.94 8.31 -3.00
N GLU A 36 9.01 8.90 -4.19
CA GLU A 36 8.22 8.47 -5.33
C GLU A 36 8.72 7.05 -5.57
N ARG A 37 8.09 6.06 -4.93
CA ARG A 37 8.44 4.65 -5.09
C ARG A 37 8.49 4.36 -6.59
N GLU A 38 9.71 4.30 -7.12
CA GLU A 38 10.01 3.90 -8.48
C GLU A 38 9.26 2.59 -8.72
N THR A 39 8.17 2.71 -9.47
CA THR A 39 7.25 1.62 -9.71
C THR A 39 7.85 0.81 -10.84
N ARG A 40 8.13 -0.48 -10.57
CA ARG A 40 8.69 -1.51 -11.48
C ARG A 40 10.20 -1.37 -11.66
N GLU A 41 11.02 -1.90 -10.77
CA GLU A 41 11.82 -3.10 -11.15
C GLU A 41 12.19 -4.05 -9.99
N SER A 42 11.99 -3.66 -8.72
CA SER A 42 12.45 -4.48 -7.57
C SER A 42 11.45 -5.53 -7.03
N ARG A 43 10.45 -5.93 -7.82
CA ARG A 43 9.46 -6.96 -7.39
C ARG A 43 9.88 -8.42 -7.65
N ARG A 44 11.18 -8.69 -7.80
CA ARG A 44 11.74 -10.05 -7.72
C ARG A 44 12.80 -10.15 -6.62
N SER A 45 12.39 -9.85 -5.39
CA SER A 45 13.07 -10.38 -4.21
C SER A 45 12.05 -10.51 -3.10
N VAL A 46 11.87 -11.76 -2.69
CA VAL A 46 10.99 -12.26 -1.64
C VAL A 46 10.99 -11.34 -0.43
N ALA A 47 9.79 -11.03 0.05
CA ALA A 47 9.56 -10.27 1.26
C ALA A 47 10.24 -10.93 2.47
N VAL A 48 11.31 -10.29 2.97
CA VAL A 48 11.70 -10.43 4.37
C VAL A 48 11.29 -9.14 5.05
N SER A 49 10.15 -9.20 5.74
CA SER A 49 9.71 -8.18 6.67
C SER A 49 10.71 -8.14 7.83
N VAL A 50 11.71 -7.25 7.75
CA VAL A 50 12.52 -6.91 8.92
C VAL A 50 11.71 -5.90 9.72
N ARG A 51 10.93 -6.41 10.69
CA ARG A 51 10.41 -5.58 11.78
C ARG A 51 11.60 -4.99 12.55
N PRO A 52 11.57 -3.71 12.94
CA PRO A 52 12.58 -3.20 13.88
C PRO A 52 12.39 -3.92 15.22
N SER A 53 13.38 -4.74 15.59
CA SER A 53 13.40 -5.41 16.89
C SER A 53 13.85 -4.39 17.95
N PRO A 54 13.10 -4.15 19.04
CA PRO A 54 13.54 -3.29 20.12
C PRO A 54 14.47 -4.09 21.03
N ALA A 55 15.77 -4.09 20.73
CA ALA A 55 16.77 -4.56 21.68
C ALA A 55 16.95 -3.49 22.78
N ARG A 56 16.11 -3.54 23.83
CA ARG A 56 16.41 -2.91 25.11
C ARG A 56 17.44 -3.78 25.86
N HIS A 57 18.66 -3.28 25.98
CA HIS A 57 19.56 -3.64 27.09
C HIS A 57 19.49 -2.51 28.13
N PRO A 58 19.21 -2.80 29.40
CA PRO A 58 19.21 -1.80 30.45
C PRO A 58 20.66 -1.56 30.90
N GLY A 59 21.25 -0.46 30.46
CA GLY A 59 22.59 -0.04 30.89
C GLY A 59 23.17 1.07 30.03
N GLY A 60 22.89 2.33 30.38
CA GLY A 60 23.62 3.54 29.99
C GLY A 60 23.97 3.73 28.51
N ALA A 61 23.00 4.08 27.67
CA ALA A 61 23.27 4.51 26.29
C ALA A 61 23.16 6.03 26.19
N GLY A 62 24.27 6.70 25.89
CA GLY A 62 24.24 8.07 25.38
C GLY A 62 23.49 8.10 24.05
N GLU A 63 22.75 9.17 23.80
CA GLU A 63 22.02 9.41 22.54
C GLU A 63 23.02 9.33 21.37
N GLU A 64 22.78 8.42 20.42
CA GLU A 64 23.68 8.24 19.28
C GLU A 64 23.64 9.50 18.38
N ALA A 65 24.80 9.99 17.96
CA ALA A 65 24.89 11.22 17.20
C ALA A 65 24.11 11.14 15.88
N ALA A 66 23.30 12.17 15.59
CA ALA A 66 22.39 12.20 14.44
C ALA A 66 23.07 11.93 13.09
N ALA A 67 24.33 12.36 12.90
CA ALA A 67 25.06 12.11 11.65
C ALA A 67 25.42 10.62 11.47
N VAL A 68 25.67 9.89 12.57
CA VAL A 68 25.92 8.44 12.53
C VAL A 68 24.65 7.68 12.16
N VAL A 69 23.51 8.09 12.73
CA VAL A 69 22.19 7.55 12.37
C VAL A 69 21.88 7.85 10.90
N ALA A 70 22.12 9.07 10.43
CA ALA A 70 21.91 9.47 9.04
C ALA A 70 22.80 8.69 8.06
N LEU A 71 24.08 8.48 8.39
CA LEU A 71 25.01 7.67 7.61
C LEU A 71 24.49 6.24 7.43
N ARG A 72 24.03 5.59 8.50
CA ARG A 72 23.45 4.24 8.40
C ARG A 72 22.21 4.20 7.53
N ALA A 73 21.38 5.24 7.58
CA ALA A 73 20.18 5.34 6.75
C ALA A 73 20.49 5.53 5.24
N VAL A 74 21.67 6.06 4.88
CA VAL A 74 22.13 6.15 3.48
C VAL A 74 22.52 4.77 2.91
N GLY A 75 22.94 3.85 3.79
CA GLY A 75 23.26 2.47 3.45
C GLY A 75 24.72 2.23 3.05
N ALA A 76 25.24 1.07 3.46
CA ALA A 76 26.65 0.66 3.25
C ALA A 76 27.13 0.73 1.79
N PRO A 77 26.38 0.27 0.76
CA PRO A 77 26.88 0.30 -0.62
C PRO A 77 27.15 1.71 -1.15
N THR A 78 26.38 2.69 -0.71
CA THR A 78 26.56 4.09 -1.10
C THR A 78 27.80 4.67 -0.42
N ALA A 79 27.97 4.41 0.89
CA ALA A 79 29.13 4.86 1.65
C ALA A 79 30.45 4.28 1.10
N GLU A 80 30.49 2.99 0.76
CA GLU A 80 31.67 2.35 0.19
C GLU A 80 32.06 2.88 -1.20
N ARG A 81 31.08 3.15 -2.07
CA ARG A 81 31.35 3.77 -3.37
C ARG A 81 31.91 5.17 -3.23
N LEU A 82 31.45 5.94 -2.24
CA LEU A 82 32.00 7.25 -1.93
C LEU A 82 33.41 7.15 -1.35
N LEU A 83 33.66 6.17 -0.48
CA LEU A 83 34.98 5.91 0.09
C LEU A 83 35.99 5.58 -1.01
N GLY A 84 35.74 4.55 -1.82
CA GLY A 84 36.65 4.16 -2.88
C GLY A 84 36.91 5.25 -3.92
N ALA A 85 35.95 6.15 -4.16
CA ALA A 85 36.13 7.28 -5.09
C ALA A 85 37.00 8.41 -4.52
N LEU A 86 36.93 8.64 -3.21
CA LEU A 86 37.60 9.76 -2.56
C LEU A 86 38.93 9.38 -1.89
N GLU A 87 39.14 8.09 -1.58
CA GLU A 87 40.20 7.61 -0.71
C GLU A 87 41.59 8.16 -1.08
N LEU A 88 42.02 7.94 -2.33
CA LEU A 88 43.33 8.37 -2.82
C LEU A 88 43.50 9.88 -2.81
N PHE A 89 42.43 10.63 -3.09
CA PHE A 89 42.48 12.08 -3.12
C PHE A 89 42.60 12.64 -1.70
N LEU A 90 41.81 12.12 -0.76
CA LEU A 90 41.80 12.60 0.63
C LEU A 90 43.09 12.24 1.37
N ALA A 91 43.75 11.14 1.01
CA ALA A 91 45.04 10.76 1.59
C ALA A 91 46.15 11.79 1.33
N GLY A 92 46.10 12.50 0.19
CA GLY A 92 47.07 13.54 -0.19
C GLY A 92 46.61 14.98 0.08
N GLN A 93 45.41 15.17 0.63
CA GLN A 93 44.80 16.48 0.76
C GLN A 93 45.40 17.28 1.93
N GLN A 94 45.68 18.56 1.69
CA GLN A 94 45.99 19.51 2.76
C GLN A 94 44.69 20.08 3.35
N TRP A 95 44.59 20.08 4.67
CA TRP A 95 43.38 20.44 5.43
C TRP A 95 43.49 21.83 6.06
N SER A 96 42.37 22.45 6.40
CA SER A 96 42.34 23.78 7.00
C SER A 96 43.05 23.80 8.35
N ALA A 97 43.81 24.87 8.59
CA ALA A 97 44.46 25.16 9.87
C ALA A 97 43.67 26.16 10.74
N ALA A 98 42.41 26.44 10.38
CA ALA A 98 41.55 27.36 11.14
C ALA A 98 41.51 26.95 12.63
N PRO A 99 41.71 27.89 13.57
CA PRO A 99 41.69 27.57 15.00
C PRO A 99 40.26 27.27 15.48
N GLY A 100 40.13 26.40 16.48
CA GLY A 100 38.87 26.18 17.20
C GLY A 100 37.83 25.26 16.53
N LEU A 101 38.20 24.47 15.52
CA LEU A 101 37.25 23.54 14.88
C LEU A 101 36.78 22.46 15.86
N THR A 102 37.62 22.07 16.82
CA THR A 102 37.32 21.07 17.84
C THR A 102 36.83 21.65 19.17
N ASP A 103 36.53 22.95 19.24
CA ASP A 103 36.07 23.58 20.47
C ASP A 103 34.80 22.91 21.01
N GLY A 104 34.84 22.51 22.28
CA GLY A 104 33.74 21.82 22.95
C GLY A 104 33.66 20.31 22.68
N VAL A 105 34.57 19.73 21.89
CA VAL A 105 34.70 18.27 21.75
C VAL A 105 35.59 17.74 22.89
N PRO A 106 35.06 16.88 23.79
CA PRO A 106 35.85 16.20 24.81
C PRO A 106 37.08 15.49 24.24
N GLY A 107 38.18 15.55 24.98
CA GLY A 107 39.35 14.73 24.71
C GLY A 107 39.06 13.23 24.88
N ARG A 108 40.01 12.39 24.48
CA ARG A 108 39.87 10.92 24.54
C ARG A 108 39.49 10.46 25.97
N PRO A 109 38.45 9.64 26.16
CA PRO A 109 38.05 9.18 27.47
C PRO A 109 39.15 8.30 28.11
N PRO A 110 39.39 8.41 29.44
CA PRO A 110 40.46 7.67 30.13
C PRO A 110 40.35 6.15 30.01
N GLU A 111 39.13 5.62 29.93
CA GLU A 111 38.79 4.19 29.87
C GLU A 111 39.11 3.53 28.51
N ALA A 112 39.40 4.33 27.47
CA ALA A 112 39.73 3.83 26.14
C ALA A 112 41.10 3.12 26.05
N ARG A 113 41.79 2.89 27.17
CA ARG A 113 43.04 2.10 27.26
C ARG A 113 42.81 0.59 27.28
N TYR A 114 41.62 0.11 27.63
CA TYR A 114 41.32 -1.32 27.79
C TYR A 114 40.40 -1.90 26.70
N MET A 115 40.11 -1.13 25.65
CA MET A 115 39.16 -1.55 24.62
C MET A 115 39.84 -2.54 23.66
N MET A 116 39.70 -3.84 23.94
CA MET A 116 40.00 -4.91 22.99
C MET A 116 38.84 -4.96 21.97
N VAL A 117 39.02 -4.31 20.83
CA VAL A 117 37.98 -4.22 19.80
C VAL A 117 38.02 -5.49 18.95
N SER A 118 37.01 -6.35 19.08
CA SER A 118 36.75 -7.39 18.07
C SER A 118 36.16 -6.70 16.82
N CYS A 119 37.00 -6.38 15.84
CA CYS A 119 36.53 -5.99 14.53
C CYS A 119 36.24 -7.25 13.69
N ASN A 120 34.95 -7.41 13.40
CA ASN A 120 34.31 -8.15 12.30
C ASN A 120 34.16 -9.69 12.38
N PRO A 121 32.98 -10.17 11.95
CA PRO A 121 32.97 -10.99 10.75
C PRO A 121 31.89 -10.52 9.76
N GLY A 122 32.35 -9.91 8.66
CA GLY A 122 31.69 -9.88 7.35
C GLY A 122 30.38 -9.09 7.24
N GLY A 123 30.47 -7.84 6.76
CA GLY A 123 29.38 -7.21 6.00
C GLY A 123 29.07 -5.74 6.30
N GLN A 124 29.75 -5.09 7.25
CA GLN A 124 29.57 -3.65 7.50
C GLN A 124 30.56 -2.79 6.69
N SER A 125 30.19 -1.53 6.46
CA SER A 125 30.97 -0.56 5.68
C SER A 125 32.11 0.02 6.52
N ASP A 126 33.32 0.08 5.97
CA ASP A 126 34.53 0.62 6.60
C ASP A 126 34.32 2.07 7.04
N ALA A 127 33.60 2.85 6.23
CA ALA A 127 33.22 4.22 6.56
C ALA A 127 32.28 4.29 7.78
N VAL A 128 31.35 3.33 7.93
CA VAL A 128 30.43 3.26 9.08
C VAL A 128 31.18 2.87 10.36
N GLU A 129 32.06 1.87 10.27
CA GLU A 129 32.86 1.42 11.40
C GLU A 129 33.83 2.50 11.89
N ALA A 130 34.54 3.16 10.97
CA ALA A 130 35.50 4.20 11.31
C ALA A 130 34.85 5.40 12.02
N VAL A 131 33.64 5.82 11.58
CA VAL A 131 32.89 6.90 12.24
C VAL A 131 32.38 6.48 13.61
N ALA A 132 31.86 5.26 13.74
CA ALA A 132 31.38 4.75 15.03
C ALA A 132 32.53 4.68 16.06
N LEU A 133 33.72 4.30 15.63
CA LEU A 133 34.91 4.32 16.47
C LEU A 133 35.39 5.74 16.78
N LEU A 134 35.38 6.64 15.79
CA LEU A 134 35.71 8.05 15.96
C LEU A 134 34.81 8.70 17.02
N GLU A 135 33.49 8.54 16.90
CA GLU A 135 32.51 9.10 17.84
C GLU A 135 32.66 8.50 19.25
N ARG A 136 33.05 7.23 19.37
CA ARG A 136 33.32 6.60 20.66
C ARG A 136 34.57 7.15 21.34
N LEU A 137 35.61 7.46 20.56
CA LEU A 137 36.87 8.00 21.08
C LEU A 137 36.81 9.52 21.30
N HIS A 138 35.96 10.23 20.56
CA HIS A 138 35.78 11.67 20.64
C HIS A 138 34.28 12.02 20.61
N PRO A 139 33.53 11.74 21.69
CA PRO A 139 32.09 11.97 21.72
C PRO A 139 31.72 13.41 21.37
N GLY A 140 30.76 13.63 20.48
CA GLY A 140 30.33 14.96 20.07
C GLY A 140 31.07 15.54 18.85
N VAL A 141 32.08 14.85 18.31
CA VAL A 141 32.75 15.26 17.05
C VAL A 141 31.75 15.33 15.89
N ALA A 142 30.83 14.37 15.78
CA ALA A 142 29.79 14.42 14.77
C ALA A 142 28.90 15.65 14.92
N GLY A 143 28.45 15.94 16.14
CA GLY A 143 27.62 17.12 16.44
C GLY A 143 28.34 18.43 16.11
N ARG A 144 29.62 18.55 16.50
CA ARG A 144 30.45 19.72 16.17
C ARG A 144 30.60 19.91 14.66
N THR A 145 30.84 18.83 13.92
CA THR A 145 30.98 18.86 12.46
C THR A 145 29.68 19.33 11.79
N VAL A 146 28.51 18.89 12.26
CA VAL A 146 27.21 19.37 11.78
C VAL A 146 27.05 20.88 12.02
N ILE A 147 27.40 21.37 13.22
CA ILE A 147 27.31 22.81 13.55
C ILE A 147 28.18 23.64 12.61
N LEU A 148 29.43 23.23 12.41
CA LEU A 148 30.36 23.92 11.52
C LEU A 148 29.89 23.87 10.06
N ALA A 149 29.43 22.71 9.58
CA ALA A 149 28.93 22.57 8.22
C ALA A 149 27.74 23.50 7.97
N ARG A 150 26.79 23.59 8.90
CA ARG A 150 25.66 24.54 8.84
C ARG A 150 26.14 25.99 8.77
N ALA A 151 27.08 26.39 9.62
CA ALA A 151 27.62 27.75 9.61
C ALA A 151 28.31 28.09 8.28
N VAL A 152 29.04 27.14 7.69
CA VAL A 152 29.73 27.34 6.40
C VAL A 152 28.74 27.41 5.23
N THR A 153 27.56 26.78 5.31
CA THR A 153 26.55 26.88 4.23
C THR A 153 26.01 28.29 4.01
N THR A 154 26.03 29.15 5.03
CA THR A 154 25.53 30.54 4.94
C THR A 154 26.57 31.53 4.41
N GLU A 155 27.83 31.12 4.27
CA GLU A 155 28.90 31.99 3.80
C GLU A 155 28.81 32.24 2.28
N PRO A 156 28.86 33.50 1.81
CA PRO A 156 28.55 33.84 0.41
C PRO A 156 29.35 33.05 -0.64
N ALA A 157 30.64 32.82 -0.41
CA ALA A 157 31.51 32.08 -1.32
C ALA A 157 31.10 30.61 -1.47
N VAL A 158 30.57 30.01 -0.40
CA VAL A 158 30.12 28.62 -0.38
C VAL A 158 28.68 28.51 -0.88
N ALA A 159 27.80 29.42 -0.45
CA ALA A 159 26.40 29.48 -0.88
C ALA A 159 26.27 29.58 -2.41
N ALA A 160 27.16 30.35 -3.05
CA ALA A 160 27.23 30.41 -4.52
C ALA A 160 27.49 29.04 -5.16
N LEU A 161 28.41 28.25 -4.59
CA LEU A 161 28.74 26.91 -5.10
C LEU A 161 27.63 25.88 -4.85
N LEU A 162 26.87 26.02 -3.77
CA LEU A 162 25.73 25.15 -3.45
C LEU A 162 24.51 25.41 -4.34
N THR A 163 24.33 26.65 -4.79
CA THR A 163 23.20 27.09 -5.63
C THR A 163 23.49 27.04 -7.14
N THR A 164 24.75 26.82 -7.53
CA THR A 164 25.14 26.68 -8.94
C THR A 164 24.45 25.46 -9.57
N THR A 165 23.52 25.71 -10.48
CA THR A 165 22.86 24.68 -11.29
C THR A 165 23.37 24.75 -12.73
N PRO A 166 23.61 23.62 -13.40
CA PRO A 166 23.93 23.64 -14.82
C PRO A 166 22.67 23.99 -15.61
N ASP A 167 22.78 24.92 -16.55
CA ASP A 167 21.66 25.31 -17.42
C ASP A 167 21.16 24.10 -18.23
N GLY A 168 19.84 23.89 -18.23
CA GLY A 168 19.20 22.81 -18.98
C GLY A 168 19.49 21.39 -18.48
N ALA A 169 20.05 21.25 -17.27
CA ALA A 169 20.29 19.93 -16.68
C ALA A 169 18.97 19.16 -16.44
N ASP A 170 19.00 17.85 -16.71
CA ASP A 170 17.91 16.95 -16.39
C ASP A 170 17.81 16.69 -14.87
N GLU A 171 16.72 16.04 -14.43
CA GLU A 171 16.50 15.75 -13.01
C GLU A 171 17.67 14.96 -12.39
N PRO A 172 18.17 13.85 -13.01
CA PRO A 172 19.32 13.13 -12.50
C PRO A 172 20.57 13.99 -12.30
N ALA A 173 20.90 14.87 -13.25
CA ALA A 173 22.06 15.74 -13.17
C ALA A 173 21.90 16.81 -12.08
N LEU A 174 20.71 17.40 -11.94
CA LEU A 174 20.42 18.36 -10.87
C LEU A 174 20.53 17.72 -9.48
N ALA A 175 19.95 16.53 -9.28
CA ALA A 175 20.09 15.78 -8.03
C ALA A 175 21.54 15.39 -7.75
N ALA A 176 22.29 14.91 -8.76
CA ALA A 176 23.69 14.57 -8.61
C ALA A 176 24.54 15.80 -8.22
N ARG A 177 24.33 16.94 -8.89
CA ARG A 177 25.03 18.19 -8.57
C ARG A 177 24.72 18.66 -7.15
N HIS A 178 23.45 18.62 -6.75
CA HIS A 178 22.99 19.03 -5.43
C HIS A 178 23.62 18.17 -4.33
N GLY A 179 23.58 16.84 -4.48
CA GLY A 179 24.20 15.92 -3.54
C GLY A 179 25.73 16.05 -3.50
N ALA A 180 26.39 16.18 -4.66
CA ALA A 180 27.84 16.33 -4.74
C ALA A 180 28.32 17.63 -4.08
N ALA A 181 27.61 18.75 -4.26
CA ALA A 181 27.97 20.03 -3.65
C ALA A 181 27.92 19.96 -2.11
N HIS A 182 26.86 19.38 -1.55
CA HIS A 182 26.70 19.23 -0.10
C HIS A 182 27.66 18.19 0.49
N LEU A 183 27.94 17.11 -0.24
CA LEU A 183 28.96 16.15 0.17
C LEU A 183 30.36 16.76 0.14
N ALA A 184 30.72 17.52 -0.90
CA ALA A 184 32.01 18.19 -0.99
C ALA A 184 32.23 19.19 0.17
N LEU A 185 31.21 19.99 0.50
CA LEU A 185 31.22 20.84 1.69
C LEU A 185 31.45 20.00 2.96
N ALA A 186 30.67 18.94 3.14
CA ALA A 186 30.78 18.10 4.33
C ALA A 186 32.15 17.40 4.44
N VAL A 187 32.75 16.99 3.32
CA VAL A 187 34.11 16.40 3.28
C VAL A 187 35.17 17.42 3.68
N ALA A 188 35.09 18.65 3.14
CA ALA A 188 36.04 19.71 3.50
C ALA A 188 36.00 20.06 4.99
N VAL A 189 34.80 20.13 5.57
CA VAL A 189 34.60 20.41 7.00
C VAL A 189 35.01 19.21 7.87
N ALA A 190 34.52 18.00 7.58
CA ALA A 190 34.82 16.80 8.35
C ALA A 190 36.32 16.46 8.32
N GLY A 191 36.97 16.59 7.17
CA GLY A 191 38.40 16.36 7.05
C GLY A 191 39.23 17.37 7.83
N SER A 192 38.82 18.65 7.84
CA SER A 192 39.48 19.68 8.66
C SER A 192 39.32 19.43 10.17
N VAL A 193 38.13 19.01 10.61
CA VAL A 193 37.88 18.63 12.01
C VAL A 193 38.70 17.41 12.40
N ILE A 194 38.67 16.33 11.61
CA ILE A 194 39.42 15.09 11.88
C ILE A 194 40.93 15.33 11.84
N HIS A 195 41.41 16.19 10.95
CA HIS A 195 42.82 16.59 10.88
C HIS A 195 43.26 17.28 12.18
N GLN A 196 42.45 18.21 12.71
CA GLN A 196 42.76 18.92 13.97
C GLN A 196 42.63 18.01 15.21
N ILE A 197 41.66 17.08 15.23
CA ILE A 197 41.54 16.07 16.29
C ILE A 197 42.76 15.13 16.29
N ASN A 198 43.27 14.80 15.11
CA ASN A 198 44.41 13.90 14.92
C ASN A 198 44.21 12.58 15.68
N PRO A 199 43.16 11.78 15.34
CA PRO A 199 42.73 10.63 16.13
C PRO A 199 43.81 9.54 16.20
N ALA A 200 43.68 8.67 17.21
CA ALA A 200 44.60 7.55 17.40
C ALA A 200 44.66 6.63 16.18
N PRO A 201 45.77 5.91 15.93
CA PRO A 201 45.95 5.05 14.75
C PRO A 201 44.90 3.95 14.54
N LEU A 202 44.08 3.67 15.56
CA LEU A 202 42.96 2.74 15.48
C LEU A 202 41.81 3.26 14.59
N VAL A 203 41.69 4.58 14.39
CA VAL A 203 40.73 5.20 13.48
C VAL A 203 41.45 5.60 12.21
N ASP A 204 41.14 4.94 11.11
CA ASP A 204 41.57 5.41 9.80
C ASP A 204 40.85 6.73 9.47
N ARG A 205 41.65 7.76 9.17
CA ARG A 205 41.15 9.13 8.94
C ARG A 205 40.32 9.21 7.68
N VAL A 206 40.68 8.49 6.62
CA VAL A 206 40.03 8.64 5.32
C VAL A 206 38.62 8.03 5.33
N PRO A 207 38.41 6.77 5.77
CA PRO A 207 37.07 6.22 6.00
C PRO A 207 36.26 7.03 7.02
N ALA A 208 36.88 7.52 8.10
CA ALA A 208 36.19 8.35 9.08
C ALA A 208 35.73 9.70 8.49
N THR A 209 36.54 10.35 7.65
CA THR A 209 36.16 11.58 6.95
C THR A 209 35.01 11.34 6.00
N VAL A 210 35.08 10.31 5.15
CA VAL A 210 34.02 10.03 4.16
C VAL A 210 32.72 9.63 4.85
N GLY A 211 32.77 8.75 5.86
CA GLY A 211 31.59 8.34 6.60
C GLY A 211 30.94 9.52 7.33
N LEU A 212 31.73 10.33 8.05
CA LEU A 212 31.20 11.46 8.80
C LEU A 212 30.61 12.51 7.84
N ALA A 213 31.31 12.82 6.75
CA ALA A 213 30.83 13.73 5.73
C ALA A 213 29.53 13.25 5.07
N THR A 214 29.40 11.95 4.79
CA THR A 214 28.18 11.37 4.21
C THR A 214 27.00 11.52 5.17
N GLY A 215 27.20 11.24 6.46
CA GLY A 215 26.18 11.45 7.50
C GLY A 215 25.77 12.92 7.65
N VAL A 216 26.74 13.84 7.66
CA VAL A 216 26.50 15.29 7.74
C VAL A 216 25.76 15.79 6.50
N ALA A 217 26.19 15.41 5.31
CA ALA A 217 25.54 15.78 4.06
C ALA A 217 24.10 15.28 4.01
N ALA A 218 23.84 14.04 4.46
CA ALA A 218 22.51 13.48 4.51
C ALA A 218 21.57 14.25 5.45
N LEU A 219 22.07 14.76 6.58
CA LEU A 219 21.29 15.64 7.47
C LEU A 219 20.95 16.97 6.78
N LEU A 220 21.96 17.64 6.21
CA LEU A 220 21.76 18.92 5.53
C LEU A 220 20.77 18.81 4.37
N LEU A 221 20.93 17.77 3.54
CA LEU A 221 20.08 17.55 2.36
C LEU A 221 18.64 17.22 2.71
N ARG A 222 18.35 16.70 3.91
CA ARG A 222 16.96 16.51 4.39
C ARG A 222 16.32 17.82 4.84
N GLU A 223 17.12 18.79 5.28
CA GLU A 223 16.66 20.06 5.85
C GLU A 223 16.60 21.20 4.83
N LEU A 224 17.47 21.17 3.81
CA LEU A 224 17.64 22.25 2.81
C LEU A 224 16.77 22.06 1.57
N PRO A 225 16.22 23.12 0.97
CA PRO A 225 15.30 23.01 -0.16
C PRO A 225 16.00 22.44 -1.39
N MET A 226 15.25 21.72 -2.22
CA MET A 226 15.74 21.26 -3.53
C MET A 226 16.10 22.48 -4.42
N PRO A 227 17.02 22.33 -5.38
CA PRO A 227 17.34 23.38 -6.34
C PRO A 227 16.09 23.90 -7.06
N GLN A 228 16.04 25.21 -7.36
CA GLN A 228 14.86 25.84 -7.97
C GLN A 228 14.46 25.21 -9.32
N ALA A 229 15.43 24.75 -10.12
CA ALA A 229 15.19 24.08 -11.40
C ALA A 229 14.68 22.63 -11.26
N TYR A 230 14.82 22.02 -10.07
CA TYR A 230 14.54 20.59 -9.86
C TYR A 230 13.07 20.21 -10.12
N PRO A 231 12.05 20.95 -9.61
CA PRO A 231 10.64 20.61 -9.86
C PRO A 231 10.29 20.58 -11.35
N GLN A 232 10.81 21.52 -12.14
CA GLN A 232 10.58 21.57 -13.59
C GLN A 232 11.25 20.40 -14.31
N ALA A 233 12.49 20.08 -13.94
CA ALA A 233 13.22 18.94 -14.51
C ALA A 233 12.57 17.61 -14.15
N LEU A 234 12.08 17.47 -12.91
CA LEU A 234 11.32 16.30 -12.47
C LEU A 234 10.02 16.16 -13.27
N LEU A 235 9.27 17.26 -13.47
CA LEU A 235 8.06 17.23 -14.29
C LEU A 235 8.38 16.85 -15.75
N ALA A 236 9.48 17.36 -16.32
CA ALA A 236 9.91 17.02 -17.67
C ALA A 236 10.25 15.52 -17.79
N LYS A 237 10.98 14.97 -16.82
CA LYS A 237 11.27 13.53 -16.73
C LYS A 237 9.98 12.72 -16.65
N ILE A 238 9.07 13.08 -15.74
CA ILE A 238 7.78 12.38 -15.57
C ILE A 238 7.00 12.39 -16.89
N ARG A 239 6.96 13.52 -17.60
CA ARG A 239 6.32 13.62 -18.92
C ARG A 239 6.97 12.72 -19.97
N ALA A 240 8.30 12.64 -19.99
CA ALA A 240 9.05 11.80 -20.93
C ALA A 240 8.86 10.29 -20.67
N GLU A 241 8.68 9.91 -19.39
CA GLU A 241 8.51 8.52 -18.96
C GLU A 241 7.02 8.10 -18.87
N TYR A 242 6.07 9.01 -19.16
CA TYR A 242 4.65 8.72 -19.02
C TYR A 242 4.13 7.85 -20.17
N VAL A 243 3.79 6.59 -19.86
CA VAL A 243 3.24 5.63 -20.82
C VAL A 243 1.76 5.35 -20.54
N LEU A 244 0.96 5.28 -21.60
CA LEU A 244 -0.45 4.90 -21.61
C LEU A 244 -0.65 3.49 -22.23
N PRO A 245 -1.70 2.74 -21.85
CA PRO A 245 -2.66 3.05 -20.80
C PRO A 245 -2.11 2.79 -19.39
N ARG A 246 -2.71 3.45 -18.39
CA ARG A 246 -2.41 3.20 -16.97
C ARG A 246 -3.65 2.73 -16.24
N HIS A 247 -3.46 1.75 -15.36
CA HIS A 247 -4.52 1.22 -14.53
C HIS A 247 -4.06 1.21 -13.08
N THR A 248 -4.89 1.76 -12.21
CA THR A 248 -4.68 1.80 -10.77
C THR A 248 -5.94 1.31 -10.08
N HIS A 249 -5.81 0.30 -9.23
CA HIS A 249 -6.87 -0.13 -8.32
C HIS A 249 -6.46 0.24 -6.89
N SER A 250 -7.33 0.92 -6.15
CA SER A 250 -7.04 1.35 -4.78
C SER A 250 -8.33 1.67 -4.02
N ARG A 251 -8.21 2.07 -2.75
CA ARG A 251 -9.32 2.53 -1.92
C ARG A 251 -9.25 4.04 -1.73
N ALA A 252 -10.28 4.75 -2.19
CA ALA A 252 -10.41 6.19 -1.97
C ALA A 252 -10.97 6.45 -0.58
N VAL A 253 -10.35 7.37 0.17
CA VAL A 253 -10.94 7.89 1.40
C VAL A 253 -12.19 8.69 1.03
N VAL A 254 -13.24 8.53 1.81
CA VAL A 254 -14.50 9.26 1.68
C VAL A 254 -14.73 10.01 2.98
N ALA A 255 -15.03 11.30 2.86
CA ALA A 255 -15.49 12.11 3.97
C ALA A 255 -16.58 13.07 3.50
N GLY A 256 -17.54 13.38 4.36
CA GLY A 256 -18.65 14.26 4.02
C GLY A 256 -19.34 13.86 2.72
N HIS A 257 -19.54 12.55 2.50
CA HIS A 257 -20.30 12.03 1.36
C HIS A 257 -19.65 12.23 -0.02
N ARG A 258 -18.33 12.44 -0.06
CA ARG A 258 -17.58 12.72 -1.29
C ARG A 258 -16.11 12.32 -1.25
N PHE A 259 -15.57 12.15 -2.44
CA PHE A 259 -14.14 12.19 -2.75
C PHE A 259 -13.97 12.89 -4.10
N GLY A 260 -12.76 13.29 -4.45
CA GLY A 260 -12.48 14.02 -5.69
C GLY A 260 -11.23 13.53 -6.40
N LEU A 261 -11.10 13.97 -7.64
CA LEU A 261 -9.88 13.89 -8.44
C LEU A 261 -9.48 15.33 -8.77
N SER A 262 -8.42 15.83 -8.12
CA SER A 262 -8.08 17.27 -8.10
C SER A 262 -6.58 17.52 -8.22
N GLU A 263 -6.21 18.52 -9.01
CA GLU A 263 -4.83 19.04 -9.10
C GLU A 263 -4.42 19.81 -7.83
N ARG A 264 -5.38 20.48 -7.17
CA ARG A 264 -5.12 21.39 -6.05
C ARG A 264 -5.06 20.71 -4.69
N GLY A 265 -5.27 19.39 -4.63
CA GLY A 265 -5.28 18.65 -3.36
C GLY A 265 -6.53 18.91 -2.50
N THR A 266 -7.59 19.51 -3.07
CA THR A 266 -8.80 19.89 -2.33
C THR A 266 -10.05 19.20 -2.87
N CYS A 267 -10.98 18.88 -1.96
CA CYS A 267 -12.29 18.32 -2.27
C CYS A 267 -13.39 19.22 -1.68
N PRO A 268 -13.80 20.29 -2.37
CA PRO A 268 -14.79 21.24 -1.86
C PRO A 268 -16.17 20.61 -1.71
N ASP A 269 -17.08 21.31 -1.00
CA ASP A 269 -18.51 21.05 -1.11
C ASP A 269 -18.98 21.32 -2.54
N ALA A 270 -19.94 20.52 -2.99
CA ALA A 270 -20.35 20.42 -4.39
C ALA A 270 -21.85 20.16 -4.47
N ASP A 271 -22.50 20.79 -5.46
CA ASP A 271 -23.88 20.46 -5.80
C ASP A 271 -23.92 19.30 -6.80
N PHE A 272 -24.78 18.34 -6.53
CA PHE A 272 -24.99 17.13 -7.34
C PHE A 272 -26.43 17.06 -7.89
N SER A 273 -27.18 18.16 -7.82
CA SER A 273 -28.58 18.22 -8.25
C SER A 273 -28.78 18.03 -9.76
N ASP A 274 -27.74 18.17 -10.58
CA ASP A 274 -27.81 17.99 -12.03
C ASP A 274 -27.90 16.51 -12.44
N ASN A 275 -26.86 15.73 -12.13
CA ASN A 275 -26.77 14.31 -12.52
C ASN A 275 -26.82 13.34 -11.33
N GLY A 276 -26.56 13.79 -10.11
CA GLY A 276 -26.57 12.97 -8.89
C GLY A 276 -25.28 12.16 -8.63
N LEU A 277 -24.24 12.30 -9.46
CA LEU A 277 -23.01 11.49 -9.38
C LEU A 277 -21.72 12.31 -9.30
N VAL A 278 -21.48 13.20 -10.24
CA VAL A 278 -20.20 13.90 -10.37
C VAL A 278 -20.44 15.36 -10.70
N THR A 279 -19.60 16.24 -10.17
CA THR A 279 -19.60 17.65 -10.55
C THR A 279 -18.18 18.12 -10.82
N VAL A 280 -18.05 19.12 -11.69
CA VAL A 280 -16.77 19.72 -12.05
C VAL A 280 -16.47 20.85 -11.10
N VAL A 281 -15.24 20.89 -10.59
CA VAL A 281 -14.73 21.95 -9.72
C VAL A 281 -13.45 22.52 -10.30
N ASP A 282 -12.96 23.64 -9.76
CA ASP A 282 -11.70 24.21 -10.22
C ASP A 282 -10.55 23.21 -10.05
N GLY A 283 -9.88 22.87 -11.15
CA GLY A 283 -8.79 21.90 -11.20
C GLY A 283 -9.18 20.44 -11.02
N GLY A 284 -10.46 20.05 -11.20
CA GLY A 284 -10.84 18.64 -11.09
C GLY A 284 -12.34 18.31 -11.09
N ILE A 285 -12.66 17.17 -10.48
CA ILE A 285 -14.03 16.69 -10.28
C ILE A 285 -14.24 16.25 -8.83
N VAL A 286 -15.49 16.29 -8.38
CA VAL A 286 -15.93 15.72 -7.10
C VAL A 286 -17.03 14.70 -7.38
N ILE A 287 -17.00 13.58 -6.67
CA ILE A 287 -17.90 12.43 -6.84
C ILE A 287 -18.70 12.22 -5.56
N ARG A 288 -20.00 11.99 -5.72
CA ARG A 288 -20.97 11.76 -4.64
C ARG A 288 -21.09 10.28 -4.28
N THR A 289 -20.89 9.97 -3.00
CA THR A 289 -20.89 8.58 -2.46
C THR A 289 -22.16 8.15 -1.72
N GLY A 290 -22.48 6.87 -1.69
CA GLY A 290 -23.54 6.35 -0.82
C GLY A 290 -23.23 6.53 0.66
N ILE A 291 -22.01 6.15 1.06
CA ILE A 291 -21.50 6.31 2.42
C ILE A 291 -21.10 7.76 2.73
N SER A 292 -21.15 8.15 4.01
CA SER A 292 -20.69 9.47 4.47
C SER A 292 -19.20 9.51 4.75
N GLU A 293 -18.66 8.47 5.37
CA GLU A 293 -17.29 8.35 5.85
C GLU A 293 -16.77 6.93 5.58
N GLY A 294 -15.46 6.79 5.38
CA GLY A 294 -14.80 5.49 5.24
C GLY A 294 -13.94 5.40 3.98
N ALA A 295 -13.92 4.25 3.32
CA ALA A 295 -13.16 4.07 2.09
C ALA A 295 -13.85 3.14 1.08
N VAL A 296 -14.01 3.62 -0.15
CA VAL A 296 -14.64 2.90 -1.27
C VAL A 296 -13.59 2.37 -2.24
N SER A 297 -13.92 1.29 -2.95
CA SER A 297 -13.02 0.74 -3.97
C SER A 297 -13.10 1.57 -5.25
N VAL A 298 -11.96 1.97 -5.80
CA VAL A 298 -11.89 2.77 -7.03
C VAL A 298 -10.88 2.19 -8.00
N ASP A 299 -11.36 1.95 -9.22
CA ASP A 299 -10.56 1.62 -10.39
C ASP A 299 -10.36 2.87 -11.23
N VAL A 300 -9.12 3.27 -11.47
CA VAL A 300 -8.77 4.39 -12.35
C VAL A 300 -8.07 3.86 -13.59
N ALA A 301 -8.61 4.16 -14.76
CA ALA A 301 -8.02 3.87 -16.05
C ALA A 301 -7.72 5.18 -16.77
N VAL A 302 -6.47 5.36 -17.21
CA VAL A 302 -6.07 6.50 -18.04
C VAL A 302 -5.73 5.97 -19.43
N LEU A 303 -6.46 6.43 -20.42
CA LEU A 303 -6.41 5.94 -21.80
C LEU A 303 -5.88 7.02 -22.75
N ALA A 304 -5.36 6.58 -23.89
CA ALA A 304 -4.96 7.48 -24.97
C ALA A 304 -6.18 8.06 -25.69
N ASP A 305 -7.20 7.24 -25.91
CA ASP A 305 -8.41 7.59 -26.67
C ASP A 305 -9.68 7.33 -25.85
N ALA A 306 -10.79 7.89 -26.33
CA ALA A 306 -12.09 7.72 -25.71
C ALA A 306 -12.51 6.24 -25.68
N PRO A 307 -13.02 5.73 -24.53
CA PRO A 307 -13.54 4.37 -24.45
C PRO A 307 -14.78 4.20 -25.33
N ALA A 308 -14.72 3.22 -26.24
CA ALA A 308 -15.73 2.99 -27.28
C ALA A 308 -17.10 2.57 -26.74
N GLU A 309 -17.15 1.79 -25.66
CA GLU A 309 -18.38 1.22 -25.13
C GLU A 309 -18.60 1.60 -23.66
N VAL A 310 -19.87 1.63 -23.27
CA VAL A 310 -20.29 1.77 -21.88
C VAL A 310 -20.71 0.40 -21.37
N ASP A 311 -20.01 -0.10 -20.36
CA ASP A 311 -20.27 -1.39 -19.74
C ASP A 311 -21.69 -1.40 -19.13
N PRO A 312 -22.60 -2.27 -19.62
CA PRO A 312 -24.00 -2.25 -19.21
C PRO A 312 -24.23 -2.73 -17.78
N HIS A 313 -23.22 -3.26 -17.08
CA HIS A 313 -23.37 -3.71 -15.69
C HIS A 313 -23.26 -2.56 -14.67
N TRP A 314 -22.96 -1.34 -15.12
CA TRP A 314 -22.94 -0.16 -14.25
C TRP A 314 -24.30 0.54 -14.24
N PRO A 315 -24.90 0.73 -13.06
CA PRO A 315 -26.19 1.42 -12.95
C PRO A 315 -26.05 2.92 -13.20
N ASP A 316 -24.94 3.54 -12.78
CA ASP A 316 -24.76 4.99 -12.91
C ASP A 316 -23.47 5.27 -13.67
N VAL A 317 -23.60 6.02 -14.77
CA VAL A 317 -22.51 6.35 -15.67
C VAL A 317 -22.71 7.77 -16.19
N VAL A 318 -21.81 8.67 -15.79
CA VAL A 318 -21.81 10.09 -16.20
C VAL A 318 -20.42 10.45 -16.74
N GLU A 319 -20.40 11.19 -17.83
CA GLU A 319 -19.19 11.68 -18.48
C GLU A 319 -19.15 13.21 -18.44
N VAL A 320 -18.09 13.77 -17.85
CA VAL A 320 -17.88 15.22 -17.72
C VAL A 320 -16.52 15.61 -18.28
N SER A 321 -16.35 16.90 -18.59
CA SER A 321 -15.08 17.48 -19.01
C SER A 321 -14.55 18.39 -17.91
N TRP A 322 -13.25 18.36 -17.64
CA TRP A 322 -12.59 19.37 -16.80
C TRP A 322 -11.31 19.84 -17.47
N HIS A 323 -10.90 21.05 -17.12
CA HIS A 323 -9.63 21.62 -17.57
C HIS A 323 -8.56 21.40 -16.50
N ALA A 324 -7.45 20.78 -16.89
CA ALA A 324 -6.27 20.64 -16.05
C ALA A 324 -5.29 21.78 -16.34
N THR A 325 -4.94 22.56 -15.32
CA THR A 325 -4.00 23.69 -15.46
C THR A 325 -2.56 23.21 -15.51
N GLU A 326 -2.23 22.11 -14.83
CA GLU A 326 -0.87 21.56 -14.72
C GLU A 326 -0.80 20.09 -15.16
N GLY A 327 -1.87 19.34 -14.96
CA GLY A 327 -1.97 17.88 -15.02
C GLY A 327 -1.82 17.23 -13.63
N ARG A 328 -1.66 15.91 -13.61
CA ARG A 328 -1.33 15.13 -12.39
C ARG A 328 -2.33 15.27 -11.24
N ALA A 329 -3.63 15.28 -11.54
CA ALA A 329 -4.67 15.26 -10.52
C ALA A 329 -4.55 14.02 -9.62
N SER A 330 -4.75 14.24 -8.33
CA SER A 330 -4.67 13.24 -7.26
C SER A 330 -6.05 12.94 -6.72
N MET A 331 -6.23 11.75 -6.16
CA MET A 331 -7.47 11.45 -5.44
C MET A 331 -7.43 12.07 -4.05
N VAL A 332 -8.50 12.75 -3.67
CA VAL A 332 -8.57 13.59 -2.47
C VAL A 332 -9.89 13.40 -1.74
N ALA A 333 -9.94 13.71 -0.44
CA ALA A 333 -11.16 13.77 0.33
C ALA A 333 -11.21 15.07 1.17
N PRO A 334 -12.37 15.48 1.68
CA PRO A 334 -12.45 16.66 2.55
C PRO A 334 -11.52 16.54 3.76
N GLY A 335 -10.62 17.52 3.93
CA GLY A 335 -9.63 17.52 5.02
C GLY A 335 -8.48 16.51 4.88
N ASP A 336 -8.42 15.75 3.78
CA ASP A 336 -7.38 14.76 3.50
C ASP A 336 -6.83 14.95 2.08
N ALA A 337 -5.53 15.29 2.01
CA ALA A 337 -4.81 15.46 0.74
C ALA A 337 -4.63 14.14 -0.04
N GLY A 338 -5.03 13.01 0.54
CA GLY A 338 -5.00 11.69 -0.07
C GLY A 338 -3.73 10.91 0.26
N SER A 339 -3.77 9.61 -0.04
CA SER A 339 -2.62 8.71 0.11
C SER A 339 -1.59 8.95 -1.01
N PRO A 340 -0.27 8.82 -0.76
CA PRO A 340 0.75 8.84 -1.82
C PRO A 340 0.48 7.83 -2.96
N ALA A 341 -0.20 6.72 -2.66
CA ALA A 341 -0.59 5.72 -3.67
C ALA A 341 -1.67 6.22 -4.65
N LEU A 342 -2.35 7.30 -4.30
CA LEU A 342 -3.43 7.93 -5.05
C LEU A 342 -3.04 9.33 -5.56
N ALA A 343 -1.77 9.70 -5.44
CA ALA A 343 -1.26 10.94 -5.97
C ALA A 343 -0.99 10.83 -7.48
N HIS A 344 -1.19 11.93 -8.20
CA HIS A 344 -0.73 12.11 -9.59
C HIS A 344 -1.22 11.02 -10.56
N LEU A 345 -2.51 10.70 -10.48
CA LEU A 345 -3.14 9.63 -11.25
C LEU A 345 -3.34 9.98 -12.72
N THR A 346 -3.65 11.25 -13.03
CA THR A 346 -3.94 11.69 -14.40
C THR A 346 -2.68 12.11 -15.15
N PRO A 347 -2.76 12.30 -16.49
CA PRO A 347 -1.60 12.67 -17.27
C PRO A 347 -0.95 13.98 -16.81
N PRO A 348 0.38 14.11 -16.95
CA PRO A 348 1.15 15.23 -16.41
C PRO A 348 1.13 16.47 -17.30
N TRP A 349 0.18 16.58 -18.22
CA TRP A 349 0.09 17.70 -19.17
C TRP A 349 -1.15 18.56 -18.87
N PRO A 350 -1.06 19.89 -19.04
CA PRO A 350 -2.24 20.73 -19.02
C PRO A 350 -3.14 20.42 -20.22
N GLY A 351 -4.40 20.80 -20.12
CA GLY A 351 -5.37 20.68 -21.20
C GLY A 351 -6.71 20.12 -20.75
N ASP A 352 -7.58 19.90 -21.73
CA ASP A 352 -8.91 19.38 -21.48
C ASP A 352 -8.86 17.85 -21.39
N TYR A 353 -9.54 17.35 -20.36
CA TYR A 353 -9.73 15.92 -20.13
C TYR A 353 -11.21 15.61 -19.99
N ARG A 354 -11.57 14.42 -20.45
CA ARG A 354 -12.87 13.83 -20.15
C ARG A 354 -12.69 12.69 -19.17
N VAL A 355 -13.67 12.57 -18.28
CA VAL A 355 -13.77 11.47 -17.31
C VAL A 355 -15.15 10.86 -17.39
N ARG A 356 -15.18 9.54 -17.58
CA ARG A 356 -16.38 8.73 -17.40
C ARG A 356 -16.34 8.11 -16.02
N VAL A 357 -17.25 8.54 -15.16
CA VAL A 357 -17.46 8.03 -13.80
C VAL A 357 -18.53 6.97 -13.85
N HIS A 358 -18.17 5.74 -13.47
CA HIS A 358 -19.13 4.67 -13.22
C HIS A 358 -19.25 4.46 -11.71
N ALA A 359 -20.47 4.29 -11.21
CA ALA A 359 -20.74 3.99 -9.82
C ALA A 359 -21.72 2.83 -9.69
N ARG A 360 -21.54 2.03 -8.62
CA ARG A 360 -22.49 1.00 -8.20
C ARG A 360 -22.51 0.89 -6.68
N GLY A 361 -23.62 0.41 -6.13
CA GLY A 361 -23.77 0.14 -4.70
C GLY A 361 -23.98 1.40 -3.82
N ARG A 362 -24.22 2.57 -4.40
CA ARG A 362 -24.43 3.82 -3.64
C ARG A 362 -25.68 3.79 -2.76
N ASP A 363 -26.64 2.94 -3.08
CA ASP A 363 -27.85 2.76 -2.26
C ASP A 363 -27.65 1.81 -1.06
N ASP A 364 -26.55 1.06 -1.03
CA ASP A 364 -26.32 -0.01 -0.05
C ASP A 364 -25.88 0.50 1.32
N ARG A 365 -25.37 1.74 1.39
CA ARG A 365 -24.80 2.39 2.59
C ARG A 365 -23.68 1.59 3.27
N ASP A 366 -23.10 0.62 2.58
CA ASP A 366 -21.97 -0.19 3.03
C ASP A 366 -20.84 -0.09 2.00
N ALA A 367 -19.69 0.39 2.47
CA ALA A 367 -18.50 0.64 1.67
C ALA A 367 -17.96 -0.62 0.96
N ALA A 368 -18.28 -1.82 1.45
CA ALA A 368 -17.87 -3.07 0.82
C ALA A 368 -18.55 -3.33 -0.53
N TYR A 369 -19.74 -2.75 -0.75
CA TYR A 369 -20.53 -2.94 -1.96
C TYR A 369 -20.52 -1.71 -2.88
N GLU A 370 -20.07 -0.57 -2.35
CA GLU A 370 -19.91 0.66 -3.11
C GLU A 370 -18.55 0.71 -3.81
N SER A 371 -18.57 0.89 -5.14
CA SER A 371 -17.34 0.96 -5.93
C SER A 371 -17.48 1.87 -7.14
N TYR A 372 -16.34 2.40 -7.60
CA TYR A 372 -16.26 3.36 -8.70
C TYR A 372 -15.25 2.93 -9.76
N ARG A 373 -15.53 3.30 -11.00
CA ARG A 373 -14.57 3.23 -12.10
C ARG A 373 -14.44 4.60 -12.77
N LEU A 374 -13.26 5.19 -12.72
CA LEU A 374 -12.93 6.46 -13.37
C LEU A 374 -12.11 6.17 -14.62
N THR A 375 -12.65 6.48 -15.79
CA THR A 375 -11.89 6.37 -17.05
C THR A 375 -11.58 7.77 -17.55
N VAL A 376 -10.30 8.10 -17.70
CA VAL A 376 -9.81 9.44 -18.06
C VAL A 376 -9.10 9.36 -19.41
N TRP A 377 -9.37 10.31 -20.30
CA TRP A 377 -8.63 10.49 -21.57
C TRP A 377 -8.58 11.97 -21.94
N SER A 378 -7.60 12.36 -22.76
CA SER A 378 -7.55 13.73 -23.29
C SER A 378 -8.55 13.89 -24.42
N ALA A 379 -9.36 14.94 -24.34
CA ALA A 379 -10.29 15.33 -25.40
C ALA A 379 -10.74 16.77 -25.17
N PRO A 380 -11.08 17.52 -26.25
CA PRO A 380 -11.62 18.87 -26.11
C PRO A 380 -12.82 18.91 -25.16
N ALA A 381 -12.99 20.02 -24.44
CA ALA A 381 -14.14 20.21 -23.58
C ALA A 381 -15.45 20.00 -24.34
N GLY A 382 -16.26 19.06 -23.86
CA GLY A 382 -17.59 18.74 -24.39
C GLY A 382 -18.66 18.84 -23.31
N PRO A 383 -19.94 18.88 -23.72
CA PRO A 383 -21.05 18.89 -22.77
C PRO A 383 -21.08 17.62 -21.93
N GLU A 384 -21.66 17.71 -20.74
CA GLU A 384 -21.94 16.54 -19.91
C GLU A 384 -22.76 15.50 -20.70
N THR A 385 -22.43 14.22 -20.53
CA THR A 385 -23.17 13.10 -21.11
C THR A 385 -23.57 12.13 -20.01
N VAL A 386 -24.86 12.04 -19.72
CA VAL A 386 -25.41 11.04 -18.80
C VAL A 386 -25.78 9.79 -19.59
N HIS A 387 -24.98 8.73 -19.45
CA HIS A 387 -25.28 7.45 -20.09
C HIS A 387 -26.33 6.68 -19.29
N ARG A 388 -26.20 6.66 -17.95
CA ARG A 388 -27.09 5.93 -17.03
C ARG A 388 -27.15 6.64 -15.68
N ARG A 389 -28.33 6.62 -15.04
CA ARG A 389 -28.58 7.24 -13.72
C ARG A 389 -29.71 6.52 -12.99
N PHE A 390 -29.41 5.33 -12.49
CA PHE A 390 -30.40 4.39 -12.02
C PHE A 390 -30.57 4.41 -10.50
N ASP A 391 -29.56 4.80 -9.72
CA ASP A 391 -29.65 4.69 -8.27
C ASP A 391 -30.66 5.61 -7.58
N LEU A 392 -31.15 5.17 -6.43
CA LEU A 392 -32.12 5.90 -5.62
C LEU A 392 -31.51 7.17 -5.04
N LEU A 393 -30.24 7.13 -4.65
CA LEU A 393 -29.50 8.30 -4.20
C LEU A 393 -29.51 9.42 -5.26
N GLY A 394 -29.19 9.11 -6.52
CA GLY A 394 -29.22 10.07 -7.60
C GLY A 394 -30.62 10.67 -7.79
N HIS A 395 -31.67 9.85 -7.76
CA HIS A 395 -33.05 10.35 -7.83
C HIS A 395 -33.35 11.35 -6.70
N ARG A 396 -32.98 11.05 -5.45
CA ARG A 396 -33.15 11.97 -4.31
C ARG A 396 -32.42 13.29 -4.51
N LEU A 397 -31.17 13.23 -4.97
CA LEU A 397 -30.35 14.43 -5.16
C LEU A 397 -30.90 15.34 -6.26
N ARG A 398 -31.51 14.76 -7.30
CA ARG A 398 -32.17 15.51 -8.38
C ARG A 398 -33.61 15.93 -8.05
N GLY A 399 -34.13 15.60 -6.87
CA GLY A 399 -35.52 15.86 -6.47
C GLY A 399 -36.55 15.04 -7.26
N GLU A 400 -36.13 13.94 -7.88
CA GLU A 400 -36.98 13.04 -8.66
C GLU A 400 -37.64 12.00 -7.75
N ARG A 401 -38.79 11.47 -8.18
CA ARG A 401 -39.44 10.37 -7.46
C ARG A 401 -38.61 9.09 -7.58
N GLU A 402 -38.30 8.48 -6.45
CA GLU A 402 -37.59 7.19 -6.40
C GLU A 402 -38.39 6.09 -7.12
N PRO A 403 -37.78 5.36 -8.06
CA PRO A 403 -38.39 4.19 -8.66
C PRO A 403 -38.46 3.05 -7.63
N VAL A 404 -39.51 2.23 -7.71
CA VAL A 404 -39.57 0.99 -6.93
C VAL A 404 -38.58 -0.01 -7.54
N ARG A 405 -37.61 -0.44 -6.75
CA ARG A 405 -36.62 -1.44 -7.16
C ARG A 405 -36.76 -2.69 -6.29
N PRO A 406 -36.86 -3.89 -6.89
CA PRO A 406 -36.76 -5.12 -6.11
C PRO A 406 -35.36 -5.18 -5.50
N VAL A 407 -35.30 -5.51 -4.21
CA VAL A 407 -34.03 -5.78 -3.53
C VAL A 407 -33.48 -7.08 -4.12
N PRO A 408 -32.23 -7.11 -4.63
CA PRO A 408 -31.64 -8.35 -5.13
C PRO A 408 -31.67 -9.42 -4.02
N PRO A 409 -32.10 -10.65 -4.32
CA PRO A 409 -32.33 -11.67 -3.29
C PRO A 409 -31.06 -11.98 -2.50
N GLU A 410 -29.88 -11.89 -3.12
CA GLU A 410 -28.60 -12.12 -2.47
C GLU A 410 -28.24 -11.08 -1.40
N HIS A 411 -28.97 -9.95 -1.30
CA HIS A 411 -28.80 -8.99 -0.21
C HIS A 411 -29.03 -9.62 1.17
N ALA A 412 -29.92 -10.62 1.25
CA ALA A 412 -30.21 -11.34 2.49
C ALA A 412 -28.97 -12.03 3.10
N TYR A 413 -27.95 -12.33 2.28
CA TYR A 413 -26.74 -13.05 2.69
C TYR A 413 -25.51 -12.17 2.90
N ARG A 414 -25.63 -10.84 2.78
CA ARG A 414 -24.50 -9.91 2.92
C ARG A 414 -23.83 -9.91 4.29
N TRP A 415 -24.55 -10.37 5.32
CA TRP A 415 -24.01 -10.52 6.66
C TRP A 415 -22.82 -11.50 6.68
N VAL A 416 -22.76 -12.48 5.77
CA VAL A 416 -21.65 -13.44 5.65
C VAL A 416 -20.33 -12.72 5.39
N GLY A 417 -20.35 -11.64 4.59
CA GLY A 417 -19.17 -10.81 4.33
C GLY A 417 -18.60 -10.09 5.57
N ARG A 418 -19.31 -10.11 6.70
CA ARG A 418 -18.90 -9.48 7.96
C ARG A 418 -18.50 -10.50 9.04
N THR A 419 -18.39 -11.78 8.68
CA THR A 419 -17.99 -12.86 9.59
C THR A 419 -16.68 -13.49 9.14
N HIS A 420 -16.19 -14.45 9.93
CA HIS A 420 -14.99 -15.21 9.61
C HIS A 420 -15.15 -16.06 8.33
N LEU A 421 -16.38 -16.30 7.88
CA LEU A 421 -16.71 -17.06 6.66
C LEU A 421 -16.55 -16.24 5.37
N ALA A 422 -16.34 -14.93 5.46
CA ALA A 422 -16.34 -14.02 4.30
C ALA A 422 -15.36 -14.43 3.19
N VAL A 423 -14.24 -15.05 3.55
CA VAL A 423 -13.13 -15.31 2.64
C VAL A 423 -13.11 -16.76 2.13
N ALA A 424 -13.46 -17.73 2.97
CA ALA A 424 -13.50 -19.13 2.59
C ALA A 424 -14.44 -19.93 3.49
N ALA A 425 -15.42 -20.60 2.90
CA ALA A 425 -16.29 -21.52 3.62
C ALA A 425 -17.02 -22.48 2.66
N THR A 426 -17.60 -23.53 3.23
CA THR A 426 -18.69 -24.29 2.61
C THR A 426 -19.90 -24.27 3.52
N ILE A 427 -21.05 -23.91 2.97
CA ILE A 427 -22.34 -23.98 3.66
C ILE A 427 -23.19 -25.02 2.97
N THR A 428 -23.64 -26.03 3.72
CA THR A 428 -24.51 -27.08 3.20
C THR A 428 -25.78 -27.16 4.02
N VAL A 429 -26.93 -27.23 3.35
CA VAL A 429 -28.23 -27.39 4.00
C VAL A 429 -28.82 -28.73 3.56
N VAL A 430 -29.24 -29.54 4.52
CA VAL A 430 -29.73 -30.91 4.31
C VAL A 430 -31.10 -31.07 4.93
N THR A 431 -32.06 -31.63 4.18
CA THR A 431 -33.41 -31.96 4.67
C THR A 431 -33.65 -33.46 4.66
N GLY A 432 -34.56 -33.93 5.51
CA GLY A 432 -34.96 -35.34 5.57
C GLY A 432 -33.95 -36.28 6.25
N LEU A 433 -32.84 -35.75 6.79
CA LEU A 433 -31.83 -36.51 7.52
C LEU A 433 -31.54 -35.83 8.87
N PRO A 434 -31.63 -36.53 10.02
CA PRO A 434 -31.31 -35.94 11.31
C PRO A 434 -29.82 -35.62 11.43
N LEU A 435 -29.46 -34.72 12.35
CA LEU A 435 -28.09 -34.25 12.59
C LEU A 435 -27.05 -35.38 12.61
N ALA A 436 -27.29 -36.45 13.37
CA ALA A 436 -26.35 -37.57 13.46
C ALA A 436 -26.11 -38.28 12.12
N GLY A 437 -27.13 -38.36 11.26
CA GLY A 437 -26.99 -38.91 9.91
C GLY A 437 -26.19 -37.99 9.00
N VAL A 438 -26.41 -36.67 9.12
CA VAL A 438 -25.66 -35.65 8.37
C VAL A 438 -24.18 -35.67 8.75
N LEU A 439 -23.87 -35.69 10.05
CA LEU A 439 -22.48 -35.79 10.54
C LEU A 439 -21.76 -37.02 9.96
N ARG A 440 -22.42 -38.20 9.98
CA ARG A 440 -21.87 -39.42 9.37
C ARG A 440 -21.66 -39.29 7.86
N ALA A 441 -22.57 -38.64 7.14
CA ALA A 441 -22.43 -38.41 5.69
C ALA A 441 -21.21 -37.55 5.35
N PHE A 442 -20.84 -36.61 6.22
CA PHE A 442 -19.64 -35.79 6.07
C PHE A 442 -18.35 -36.51 6.49
N GLY A 443 -18.45 -37.67 7.15
CA GLY A 443 -17.31 -38.41 7.71
C GLY A 443 -16.95 -38.00 9.13
N ALA A 444 -17.88 -37.39 9.86
CA ALA A 444 -17.73 -37.04 11.26
C ALA A 444 -18.46 -38.05 12.18
N ASP A 445 -17.91 -38.27 13.37
CA ASP A 445 -18.53 -39.09 14.41
C ASP A 445 -19.47 -38.23 15.28
N PRO A 446 -20.80 -38.45 15.25
CA PRO A 446 -21.74 -37.67 16.04
C PRO A 446 -21.55 -37.83 17.55
N ASP A 447 -20.92 -38.92 17.99
CA ASP A 447 -20.67 -39.23 19.40
C ASP A 447 -19.36 -38.60 19.92
N ARG A 448 -18.66 -37.82 19.08
CA ARG A 448 -17.38 -37.15 19.40
C ARG A 448 -17.38 -35.64 19.07
N PRO A 449 -18.23 -34.83 19.74
CA PRO A 449 -18.08 -33.39 19.66
C PRO A 449 -16.79 -32.94 20.35
N GLU A 450 -16.07 -32.02 19.74
CA GLU A 450 -14.86 -31.40 20.31
C GLU A 450 -15.03 -29.88 20.37
N PRO A 451 -14.37 -29.19 21.31
CA PRO A 451 -14.34 -27.73 21.32
C PRO A 451 -13.82 -27.18 19.98
N PHE A 452 -14.57 -26.27 19.37
CA PHE A 452 -14.24 -25.69 18.08
C PHE A 452 -13.86 -24.22 18.22
N ASP A 453 -12.62 -23.91 17.86
CA ASP A 453 -12.17 -22.53 17.63
C ASP A 453 -12.17 -22.23 16.12
N PRO A 454 -12.58 -21.04 15.68
CA PRO A 454 -12.51 -20.63 14.28
C PRO A 454 -11.11 -20.83 13.69
N ILE A 455 -11.02 -21.16 12.40
CA ILE A 455 -9.75 -21.62 11.81
C ILE A 455 -8.65 -20.55 11.86
N GLN A 456 -9.03 -19.27 11.83
CA GLN A 456 -8.11 -18.15 12.03
C GLN A 456 -7.37 -18.23 13.36
N GLN A 457 -8.04 -18.65 14.44
CA GLN A 457 -7.43 -18.81 15.75
C GLN A 457 -6.49 -20.04 15.76
N ILE A 458 -6.91 -21.14 15.14
CA ILE A 458 -6.09 -22.35 14.99
C ILE A 458 -4.81 -22.07 14.18
N LEU A 459 -4.92 -21.39 13.03
CA LEU A 459 -3.79 -21.04 12.17
C LEU A 459 -2.83 -20.04 12.83
N THR A 460 -3.36 -19.12 13.64
CA THR A 460 -2.55 -18.21 14.45
C THR A 460 -1.77 -18.96 15.53
N ALA A 461 -2.40 -19.95 16.17
CA ALA A 461 -1.77 -20.76 17.21
C ALA A 461 -0.77 -21.80 16.66
N ARG A 462 -0.94 -22.25 15.42
CA ARG A 462 -0.10 -23.28 14.76
C ARG A 462 0.25 -22.92 13.31
N PRO A 463 1.22 -22.01 13.09
CA PRO A 463 1.66 -21.68 11.74
C PRO A 463 2.35 -22.88 11.08
N GLY A 464 1.86 -23.33 9.92
CA GLY A 464 2.58 -24.25 9.03
C GLY A 464 2.17 -25.75 9.04
N GLY A 465 1.15 -26.16 9.80
CA GLY A 465 0.57 -27.51 9.70
C GLY A 465 -0.66 -27.57 8.79
N PRO A 466 -1.04 -28.74 8.23
CA PRO A 466 -2.33 -28.90 7.57
C PRO A 466 -3.44 -28.69 8.62
N ALA A 467 -4.33 -27.73 8.37
CA ALA A 467 -5.46 -27.52 9.26
C ALA A 467 -6.36 -28.78 9.23
N PRO A 468 -6.73 -29.35 10.38
CA PRO A 468 -7.73 -30.41 10.43
C PRO A 468 -9.03 -29.93 9.76
N GLN A 469 -9.73 -30.82 9.05
CA GLN A 469 -11.03 -30.50 8.48
C GLN A 469 -12.11 -30.68 9.54
N TRP A 470 -12.90 -29.63 9.74
CA TRP A 470 -13.96 -29.57 10.73
C TRP A 470 -15.27 -29.19 10.08
N ILE A 471 -16.35 -29.70 10.67
CA ILE A 471 -17.69 -29.19 10.43
C ILE A 471 -18.31 -28.75 11.75
N THR A 472 -19.06 -27.67 11.72
CA THR A 472 -20.02 -27.31 12.76
C THR A 472 -21.41 -27.42 12.17
N ALA A 473 -22.41 -27.77 12.99
CA ALA A 473 -23.74 -28.03 12.48
C ALA A 473 -24.83 -27.59 13.46
N LEU A 474 -25.97 -27.18 12.90
CA LEU A 474 -27.17 -26.82 13.62
C LEU A 474 -28.33 -27.68 13.12
N ASP A 475 -29.05 -28.28 14.05
CA ASP A 475 -30.38 -28.84 13.79
C ASP A 475 -31.40 -27.70 13.84
N ALA A 476 -31.91 -27.30 12.68
CA ALA A 476 -32.90 -26.24 12.53
C ALA A 476 -34.35 -26.78 12.50
N GLY A 477 -34.56 -28.03 12.95
CA GLY A 477 -35.85 -28.70 12.96
C GLY A 477 -36.10 -29.49 11.68
N ASP A 478 -36.54 -28.80 10.62
CA ASP A 478 -36.86 -29.45 9.34
C ASP A 478 -35.62 -29.66 8.44
N ALA A 479 -34.48 -29.10 8.85
CA ALA A 479 -33.23 -29.14 8.13
C ALA A 479 -32.03 -29.11 9.08
N VAL A 480 -30.89 -29.60 8.60
CA VAL A 480 -29.59 -29.47 9.24
C VAL A 480 -28.72 -28.54 8.41
N VAL A 481 -28.18 -27.51 9.05
CA VAL A 481 -27.22 -26.58 8.45
C VAL A 481 -25.81 -27.00 8.87
N VAL A 482 -24.93 -27.19 7.90
CA VAL A 482 -23.51 -27.54 8.11
C VAL A 482 -22.64 -26.38 7.63
N VAL A 483 -21.75 -25.93 8.49
CA VAL A 483 -20.78 -24.87 8.22
C VAL A 483 -19.38 -25.45 8.29
N GLU A 484 -18.62 -25.26 7.21
CA GLU A 484 -17.20 -25.59 7.14
C GLU A 484 -16.40 -24.30 7.00
N ASP A 485 -15.73 -23.86 8.07
CA ASP A 485 -14.82 -22.72 8.03
C ASP A 485 -13.56 -23.12 7.23
N ASN A 486 -13.41 -22.57 6.02
CA ASN A 486 -12.35 -22.91 5.06
C ASN A 486 -12.25 -24.41 4.69
N GLY A 487 -13.32 -25.19 4.92
CA GLY A 487 -13.48 -26.57 4.46
C GLY A 487 -14.22 -26.67 3.12
N TYR A 488 -14.24 -27.86 2.52
CA TYR A 488 -14.80 -28.10 1.17
C TYR A 488 -15.54 -29.43 1.01
N ARG A 489 -15.82 -30.18 2.08
CA ARG A 489 -16.38 -31.54 2.00
C ARG A 489 -17.80 -31.55 1.44
N GLY A 490 -18.61 -30.55 1.74
CA GLY A 490 -19.95 -30.35 1.19
C GLY A 490 -19.95 -30.10 -0.32
N SER A 491 -18.80 -29.80 -0.92
CA SER A 491 -18.63 -29.70 -2.37
C SER A 491 -18.39 -31.06 -3.07
N ASN A 492 -18.26 -32.15 -2.30
CA ASN A 492 -18.02 -33.49 -2.81
C ASN A 492 -19.32 -34.23 -3.15
N ALA A 493 -19.38 -34.79 -4.36
CA ALA A 493 -20.51 -35.56 -4.86
C ALA A 493 -20.90 -36.75 -3.96
N SER A 494 -19.95 -37.49 -3.38
CA SER A 494 -20.27 -38.64 -2.52
C SER A 494 -20.93 -38.20 -1.20
N VAL A 495 -20.46 -37.09 -0.62
CA VAL A 495 -21.01 -36.50 0.60
C VAL A 495 -22.45 -36.03 0.34
N LEU A 496 -22.69 -35.30 -0.75
CA LEU A 496 -24.03 -34.80 -1.07
C LEU A 496 -25.03 -35.91 -1.41
N ARG A 497 -24.59 -36.98 -2.09
CA ARG A 497 -25.44 -38.17 -2.29
C ARG A 497 -25.80 -38.83 -0.97
N ALA A 498 -24.85 -39.02 -0.07
CA ALA A 498 -25.14 -39.60 1.25
C ALA A 498 -26.06 -38.69 2.09
N ALA A 499 -25.80 -37.38 2.11
CA ALA A 499 -26.58 -36.42 2.87
C ALA A 499 -28.03 -36.28 2.35
N SER A 500 -28.23 -36.36 1.04
CA SER A 500 -29.57 -36.25 0.42
C SER A 500 -30.36 -37.55 0.38
N ALA A 501 -29.89 -38.66 1.00
CA ALA A 501 -30.50 -39.99 0.84
C ALA A 501 -32.03 -40.04 1.09
N HIS A 502 -32.53 -39.20 2.01
CA HIS A 502 -33.94 -39.16 2.42
C HIS A 502 -34.63 -37.82 2.16
N GLY A 503 -33.98 -36.90 1.43
CA GLY A 503 -34.49 -35.56 1.19
C GLY A 503 -33.64 -34.79 0.19
N ARG A 504 -33.30 -33.54 0.50
CA ARG A 504 -32.50 -32.66 -0.36
C ARG A 504 -31.22 -32.24 0.34
N ALA A 505 -30.15 -32.07 -0.42
CA ALA A 505 -28.94 -31.41 0.04
C ALA A 505 -28.48 -30.41 -1.01
N ALA A 506 -28.22 -29.16 -0.60
CA ALA A 506 -27.58 -28.17 -1.45
C ALA A 506 -26.42 -27.52 -0.73
N SER A 507 -25.36 -27.21 -1.47
CA SER A 507 -24.11 -26.70 -0.92
C SER A 507 -23.50 -25.60 -1.77
N MET A 508 -22.99 -24.56 -1.10
CA MET A 508 -22.22 -23.48 -1.71
C MET A 508 -20.84 -23.40 -1.06
N PHE A 509 -19.79 -23.59 -1.87
CA PHE A 509 -18.38 -23.47 -1.49
C PHE A 509 -17.71 -22.26 -2.15
N TRP A 510 -16.82 -21.58 -1.41
CA TRP A 510 -15.91 -20.56 -1.92
C TRP A 510 -14.59 -20.54 -1.14
N ASN A 511 -13.51 -20.05 -1.76
CA ASN A 511 -12.22 -19.88 -1.07
C ASN A 511 -11.39 -18.69 -1.56
N VAL A 512 -10.23 -18.48 -0.90
CA VAL A 512 -9.23 -17.45 -1.22
C VAL A 512 -8.70 -17.48 -2.65
N ASN A 513 -8.76 -18.63 -3.31
CA ASN A 513 -8.29 -18.81 -4.69
C ASN A 513 -9.38 -18.48 -5.72
N ALA A 514 -10.50 -17.89 -5.28
CA ALA A 514 -11.68 -17.60 -6.07
C ALA A 514 -12.32 -18.84 -6.72
N ALA A 515 -12.03 -20.04 -6.21
CA ALA A 515 -12.72 -21.27 -6.60
C ALA A 515 -14.09 -21.30 -5.92
N THR A 516 -15.12 -21.71 -6.67
CA THR A 516 -16.49 -21.77 -6.16
C THR A 516 -17.17 -23.09 -6.55
N ARG A 517 -18.14 -23.56 -5.77
CA ARG A 517 -18.94 -24.71 -6.24
C ARG A 517 -20.33 -24.65 -5.66
N LEU A 518 -21.31 -24.66 -6.54
CA LEU A 518 -22.72 -24.78 -6.21
C LEU A 518 -23.19 -26.17 -6.60
N SER A 519 -23.79 -26.90 -5.66
CA SER A 519 -24.17 -28.30 -5.85
C SER A 519 -25.55 -28.60 -5.28
N PHE A 520 -26.28 -29.49 -5.95
CA PHE A 520 -27.64 -29.89 -5.60
C PHE A 520 -27.77 -31.41 -5.71
N ALA A 521 -28.36 -32.04 -4.69
CA ALA A 521 -28.66 -33.46 -4.65
C ALA A 521 -30.03 -33.72 -4.02
N GLU A 522 -30.75 -34.71 -4.53
CA GLU A 522 -32.06 -35.11 -4.01
C GLU A 522 -32.16 -36.64 -4.01
N ARG A 523 -32.65 -37.21 -2.90
CA ARG A 523 -32.89 -38.66 -2.74
C ARG A 523 -31.70 -39.53 -3.16
N GLY A 524 -30.49 -39.11 -2.80
CA GLY A 524 -29.25 -39.83 -3.11
C GLY A 524 -28.70 -39.63 -4.53
N ALA A 525 -29.36 -38.86 -5.39
CA ALA A 525 -28.88 -38.50 -6.71
C ALA A 525 -28.27 -37.09 -6.71
N LEU A 526 -27.08 -36.93 -7.29
CA LEU A 526 -26.51 -35.61 -7.55
C LEU A 526 -27.12 -35.06 -8.84
N LEU A 527 -27.84 -33.95 -8.74
CA LEU A 527 -28.58 -33.34 -9.83
C LEU A 527 -27.69 -32.41 -10.65
N ALA A 528 -26.93 -31.56 -9.96
CA ALA A 528 -26.00 -30.63 -10.58
C ALA A 528 -24.86 -30.29 -9.61
N SER A 529 -23.68 -30.03 -10.15
CA SER A 529 -22.53 -29.51 -9.41
C SER A 529 -21.62 -28.77 -10.38
N PHE A 530 -21.51 -27.46 -10.21
CA PHE A 530 -20.80 -26.59 -11.16
C PHE A 530 -20.20 -25.36 -10.48
N GLU A 531 -19.25 -24.77 -11.17
CA GLU A 531 -18.73 -23.43 -10.88
C GLU A 531 -19.75 -22.41 -11.37
N PRO A 532 -20.28 -21.49 -10.54
CA PRO A 532 -21.32 -20.54 -10.89
C PRO A 532 -20.85 -19.44 -11.87
N TRP A 533 -20.57 -19.84 -13.12
CA TRP A 533 -20.25 -18.98 -14.26
C TRP A 533 -21.06 -19.36 -15.52
N GLY A 534 -21.78 -20.48 -15.49
CA GLY A 534 -22.66 -21.00 -16.55
C GLY A 534 -23.45 -22.24 -16.07
N ASN A 535 -24.65 -22.49 -16.60
CA ASN A 535 -25.59 -23.52 -16.12
C ASN A 535 -26.08 -24.49 -17.21
N ASP A 536 -25.34 -24.60 -18.31
CA ASP A 536 -25.80 -25.16 -19.60
C ASP A 536 -26.25 -26.65 -19.57
N GLN A 537 -26.14 -27.35 -18.43
CA GLN A 537 -26.45 -28.77 -18.26
C GLN A 537 -27.28 -29.09 -17.01
N ALA A 538 -27.86 -28.09 -16.33
CA ALA A 538 -28.66 -28.34 -15.12
C ALA A 538 -30.07 -28.90 -15.45
N PRO A 539 -30.63 -29.80 -14.64
CA PRO A 539 -32.00 -30.26 -14.84
C PRO A 539 -33.03 -29.14 -14.56
N PRO A 540 -34.26 -29.21 -15.10
CA PRO A 540 -35.27 -28.15 -14.99
C PRO A 540 -35.53 -27.66 -13.56
N GLU A 541 -35.56 -28.58 -12.59
CA GLU A 541 -35.75 -28.28 -11.17
C GLU A 541 -34.62 -27.42 -10.56
N VAL A 542 -33.38 -27.55 -11.06
CA VAL A 542 -32.27 -26.69 -10.66
C VAL A 542 -32.33 -25.37 -11.43
N ILE A 543 -32.71 -25.37 -12.70
CA ILE A 543 -32.87 -24.13 -13.49
C ILE A 543 -33.90 -23.20 -12.82
N GLU A 544 -35.03 -23.74 -12.36
CA GLU A 544 -36.06 -22.97 -11.66
C GLU A 544 -35.52 -22.28 -10.40
N VAL A 545 -34.71 -22.99 -9.60
CA VAL A 545 -34.04 -22.45 -8.41
C VAL A 545 -33.10 -21.27 -8.75
N LEU A 546 -32.43 -21.33 -9.90
CA LEU A 546 -31.47 -20.32 -10.35
C LEU A 546 -32.12 -19.12 -11.04
N THR A 547 -33.45 -19.09 -11.20
CA THR A 547 -34.17 -18.00 -11.87
C THR A 547 -33.81 -16.64 -11.26
N ASP A 548 -33.52 -15.66 -12.10
CA ASP A 548 -33.10 -14.30 -11.73
C ASP A 548 -31.77 -14.18 -10.95
N LEU A 549 -30.97 -15.25 -10.85
CA LEU A 549 -29.62 -15.20 -10.30
C LEU A 549 -28.57 -15.08 -11.41
N ASP A 550 -28.15 -13.85 -11.70
CA ASP A 550 -27.07 -13.57 -12.65
C ASP A 550 -25.69 -13.73 -11.98
N PHE A 551 -25.04 -14.89 -12.11
CA PHE A 551 -23.71 -15.11 -11.52
C PHE A 551 -22.55 -14.44 -12.26
N ALA A 552 -22.76 -13.98 -13.50
CA ALA A 552 -21.80 -13.19 -14.26
C ALA A 552 -21.87 -11.71 -13.87
N GLY A 553 -23.05 -11.25 -13.45
CA GLY A 553 -23.32 -9.90 -13.00
C GLY A 553 -22.70 -9.52 -11.66
N PRO A 554 -22.78 -8.23 -11.30
CA PRO A 554 -22.18 -7.68 -10.09
C PRO A 554 -22.75 -8.32 -8.81
N GLY A 555 -21.95 -8.34 -7.73
CA GLY A 555 -22.34 -8.91 -6.43
C GLY A 555 -21.54 -10.17 -6.07
N SER A 556 -21.76 -10.69 -4.86
CA SER A 556 -21.06 -11.89 -4.36
C SER A 556 -21.68 -13.16 -4.92
N ARG A 557 -20.88 -13.98 -5.61
CA ARG A 557 -21.31 -15.30 -6.08
C ARG A 557 -21.67 -16.23 -4.92
N ALA A 558 -20.97 -16.12 -3.80
CA ALA A 558 -21.29 -16.87 -2.58
C ALA A 558 -22.71 -16.52 -2.10
N HIS A 559 -23.06 -15.24 -2.03
CA HIS A 559 -24.40 -14.82 -1.60
C HIS A 559 -25.49 -15.29 -2.57
N LYS A 560 -25.26 -15.21 -3.88
CA LYS A 560 -26.18 -15.74 -4.90
C LYS A 560 -26.33 -17.26 -4.78
N GLY A 561 -25.23 -17.98 -4.53
CA GLY A 561 -25.24 -19.42 -4.30
C GLY A 561 -26.04 -19.81 -3.07
N LEU A 562 -25.96 -19.03 -1.99
CA LEU A 562 -26.74 -19.26 -0.77
C LEU A 562 -28.24 -19.04 -0.98
N VAL A 563 -28.64 -18.07 -1.81
CA VAL A 563 -30.04 -17.94 -2.24
C VAL A 563 -30.50 -19.20 -2.99
N ALA A 564 -29.66 -19.75 -3.86
CA ALA A 564 -29.99 -20.97 -4.58
C ALA A 564 -30.09 -22.19 -3.64
N VAL A 565 -29.20 -22.28 -2.63
CA VAL A 565 -29.29 -23.30 -1.57
C VAL A 565 -30.64 -23.20 -0.85
N GLU A 566 -31.02 -22.01 -0.39
CA GLU A 566 -32.30 -21.77 0.28
C GLU A 566 -33.50 -22.15 -0.57
N ARG A 567 -33.54 -21.71 -1.83
CA ARG A 567 -34.66 -22.01 -2.74
C ARG A 567 -34.81 -23.51 -3.01
N PHE A 568 -33.70 -24.25 -3.08
CA PHE A 568 -33.74 -25.68 -3.35
C PHE A 568 -34.17 -26.50 -2.13
N THR A 569 -33.67 -26.15 -0.94
CA THR A 569 -33.93 -26.89 0.31
C THR A 569 -35.17 -26.40 1.05
N GLY A 570 -35.61 -25.18 0.80
CA GLY A 570 -36.66 -24.50 1.56
C GLY A 570 -36.18 -23.89 2.88
N GLN A 571 -34.88 -23.97 3.19
CA GLN A 571 -34.30 -23.50 4.46
C GLN A 571 -33.19 -22.48 4.21
N ALA A 572 -33.36 -21.28 4.77
CA ALA A 572 -32.36 -20.23 4.75
C ALA A 572 -31.23 -20.49 5.77
N PHE A 573 -30.03 -20.00 5.47
CA PHE A 573 -28.94 -19.87 6.44
C PHE A 573 -28.84 -18.42 6.91
N THR A 574 -29.16 -18.17 8.18
CA THR A 574 -29.26 -16.83 8.74
C THR A 574 -28.09 -16.49 9.68
N ALA A 575 -27.91 -15.21 9.97
CA ALA A 575 -26.93 -14.77 10.97
C ALA A 575 -27.22 -15.35 12.36
N THR A 576 -28.49 -15.58 12.68
CA THR A 576 -28.91 -16.23 13.93
C THR A 576 -28.49 -17.70 13.97
N ASP A 577 -28.54 -18.40 12.83
CA ASP A 577 -28.07 -19.79 12.75
C ASP A 577 -26.57 -19.88 12.98
N LEU A 578 -25.77 -18.99 12.36
CA LEU A 578 -24.33 -18.95 12.63
C LEU A 578 -24.03 -18.62 14.10
N ALA A 579 -24.72 -17.63 14.67
CA ALA A 579 -24.53 -17.28 16.08
C ALA A 579 -24.92 -18.44 17.02
N ALA A 580 -25.97 -19.19 16.69
CA ALA A 580 -26.36 -20.39 17.44
C ALA A 580 -25.28 -21.48 17.35
N ILE A 581 -24.74 -21.72 16.15
CA ILE A 581 -23.62 -22.63 15.94
C ILE A 581 -22.41 -22.22 16.77
N GLU A 582 -21.99 -20.95 16.68
CA GLU A 582 -20.85 -20.41 17.42
C GLU A 582 -21.06 -20.48 18.94
N ALA A 583 -22.28 -20.23 19.42
CA ALA A 583 -22.61 -20.30 20.84
C ALA A 583 -22.52 -21.71 21.42
N THR A 584 -22.65 -22.75 20.59
CA THR A 584 -22.44 -24.12 21.06
C THR A 584 -20.97 -24.39 21.41
N GLY A 585 -20.04 -23.70 20.76
CA GLY A 585 -18.59 -23.89 20.94
C GLY A 585 -18.10 -25.29 20.56
N ILE A 586 -18.89 -26.08 19.84
CA ILE A 586 -18.56 -27.46 19.45
C ILE A 586 -18.44 -27.59 17.93
N GLY A 587 -17.55 -28.49 17.52
CA GLY A 587 -17.41 -28.93 16.14
C GLY A 587 -17.06 -30.41 16.09
N TYR A 588 -17.07 -30.95 14.89
CA TYR A 588 -16.81 -32.36 14.63
C TYR A 588 -15.69 -32.49 13.62
N ARG A 589 -14.68 -33.29 13.99
CA ARG A 589 -13.58 -33.60 13.08
C ARG A 589 -14.04 -34.57 12.01
N ILE A 590 -13.59 -34.32 10.80
CA ILE A 590 -13.77 -35.23 9.68
C ILE A 590 -12.60 -36.21 9.76
N ASP A 591 -12.91 -37.48 10.01
CA ASP A 591 -11.90 -38.54 10.00
C ASP A 591 -11.41 -38.74 8.55
N PRO A 592 -10.08 -38.80 8.33
CA PRO A 592 -9.49 -38.92 6.99
C PRO A 592 -9.79 -40.25 6.29
#